data_AF-A0A6J2ICD9-F1
#
_entry.id   AF-A0A6J2ICD9-F1
#
_cell.length_a   1.000
_cell.length_b   1.000
_cell.length_c   1.000
_cell.angle_alpha   90.00
_cell.angle_beta   90.00
_cell.angle_gamma   90.00
#
_symmetry.space_group_name_H-M   'P 1'
#
loop_
_entity.id
_entity.type
_entity.pdbx_description
1 polymer ?
#
loop_
_entity_poly.entity_id
_entity_poly.type
_entity_poly.pdbx_seq_one_letter_code
_entity_poly.pdbx_strand_id
1 'polypeptide(L)'
;MDGPGAAAAGGAGPGGGPCNVPAFLTKLWTLLEDPDTDSLICWSPSGSSFHVFDQGQFAKEVLPKYFKHNNMASFVRQLNMYGFRKVVHIEQGGLVKPEKDDTEFQHPYFIRGQELLLENIKRKVTSVSNVKSEDVKVRQDNVTKLLTDIQVMKGKQESMDSKLVAMKHRRLGTTRWSAGSSSGMCSGRWELPLPSRNYPVHQERKQNQPKRGGCAIPEM
;
A
#
# COMPACT_ATOMS: atom_id res chain seq x y z
N MET A 1 48.68 43.86 32.06
CA MET A 1 47.99 42.98 33.02
C MET A 1 46.54 43.42 33.01
N ASP A 2 45.67 42.42 32.94
CA ASP A 2 44.20 42.45 32.93
C ASP A 2 43.48 42.87 31.63
N GLY A 3 42.68 41.92 31.17
CA GLY A 3 42.07 41.83 29.86
C GLY A 3 40.58 42.22 29.79
N PRO A 4 39.83 41.67 28.81
CA PRO A 4 38.73 42.37 28.12
C PRO A 4 37.33 41.99 28.63
N GLY A 5 36.40 42.95 28.58
CA GLY A 5 34.97 42.75 28.84
C GLY A 5 34.14 42.91 27.56
N ALA A 6 33.85 41.79 26.90
CA ALA A 6 32.90 41.70 25.80
C ALA A 6 31.46 41.87 26.32
N ALA A 7 30.71 42.80 25.73
CA ALA A 7 29.26 42.88 25.88
C ALA A 7 28.62 42.57 24.52
N ALA A 8 28.30 41.29 24.31
CA ALA A 8 27.41 40.86 23.24
C ALA A 8 25.97 41.15 23.67
N ALA A 9 25.36 42.16 23.06
CA ALA A 9 23.92 42.37 23.09
C ALA A 9 23.28 41.60 21.94
N GLY A 10 22.32 40.73 22.25
CA GLY A 10 21.58 39.94 21.26
C GLY A 10 20.79 38.80 21.88
N GLY A 11 20.16 39.04 23.03
CA GLY A 11 19.29 38.09 23.69
C GLY A 11 17.97 37.93 22.94
N ALA A 12 17.73 36.70 22.50
CA ALA A 12 16.49 35.93 22.59
C ALA A 12 15.15 36.68 22.45
N GLY A 13 14.40 36.28 21.42
CA GLY A 13 13.03 36.72 21.14
C GLY A 13 12.01 36.43 22.25
N PRO A 14 10.82 37.05 22.15
CA PRO A 14 9.85 37.08 23.23
C PRO A 14 9.01 35.80 23.28
N GLY A 15 8.79 35.31 24.50
CA GLY A 15 7.45 34.91 24.94
C GLY A 15 6.88 33.61 24.39
N GLY A 16 7.16 32.51 25.09
CA GLY A 16 6.29 31.33 25.12
C GLY A 16 6.55 30.58 26.42
N GLY A 17 5.56 30.52 27.31
CA GLY A 17 5.61 29.62 28.48
C GLY A 17 5.88 28.17 28.03
N PRO A 18 6.20 27.23 28.93
CA PRO A 18 6.54 25.86 28.55
C PRO A 18 5.38 25.25 27.77
N CYS A 19 5.48 25.31 26.45
CA CYS A 19 4.52 24.75 25.54
C CYS A 19 4.54 23.26 25.81
N ASN A 20 3.39 22.71 26.19
CA ASN A 20 3.24 21.29 26.52
C ASN A 20 3.30 20.41 25.24
N VAL A 21 3.95 20.93 24.21
CA VAL A 21 4.12 20.35 22.89
C VAL A 21 5.33 19.42 22.96
N PRO A 22 5.16 18.14 22.60
CA PRO A 22 6.26 17.20 22.51
C PRO A 22 7.39 17.72 21.61
N ALA A 23 8.64 17.63 22.09
CA ALA A 23 9.81 18.11 21.35
C ALA A 23 9.95 17.52 19.93
N PHE A 24 9.41 16.33 19.67
CA PHE A 24 9.36 15.75 18.34
C PHE A 24 8.56 16.64 17.36
N LEU A 25 7.41 17.16 17.79
CA LEU A 25 6.54 17.96 16.94
C LEU A 25 7.13 19.34 16.67
N THR A 26 7.70 19.98 17.70
CA THR A 26 8.40 21.26 17.54
C THR A 26 9.56 21.11 16.55
N LYS A 27 10.36 20.04 16.67
CA LYS A 27 11.45 19.78 15.73
C LYS A 27 10.97 19.50 14.31
N LEU A 28 9.90 18.72 14.16
CA LEU A 28 9.31 18.44 12.85
C LEU A 28 8.78 19.72 12.20
N TRP A 29 8.17 20.60 12.99
CA TRP A 29 7.69 21.89 12.54
C TRP A 29 8.84 22.79 12.06
N THR A 30 9.86 22.98 12.89
CA THR A 30 11.06 23.76 12.52
C THR A 30 11.74 23.19 11.28
N LEU A 31 11.82 21.86 11.19
CA LEU A 31 12.37 21.17 10.03
C LEU A 31 11.58 21.52 8.75
N LEU A 32 10.26 21.61 8.81
CA LEU A 32 9.43 21.93 7.65
C LEU A 32 9.37 23.44 7.32
N GLU A 33 9.85 24.31 8.21
CA GLU A 33 10.00 25.74 7.94
C GLU A 33 11.38 26.11 7.39
N ASP A 34 12.33 25.18 7.44
CA ASP A 34 13.70 25.38 6.97
C ASP A 34 13.81 25.24 5.45
N PRO A 35 14.05 26.33 4.70
CA PRO A 35 14.13 26.30 3.23
C PRO A 35 15.30 25.46 2.72
N ASP A 36 16.33 25.21 3.54
CA ASP A 36 17.46 24.36 3.15
C ASP A 36 17.02 22.89 3.01
N THR A 37 15.96 22.50 3.70
CA THR A 37 15.44 21.12 3.70
C THR A 37 14.23 20.92 2.80
N ASP A 38 13.68 21.97 2.19
CA ASP A 38 12.51 21.94 1.30
C ASP A 38 12.66 20.94 0.13
N SER A 39 13.89 20.65 -0.29
CA SER A 39 14.18 19.67 -1.35
C SER A 39 13.89 18.22 -0.94
N LEU A 40 13.96 17.92 0.36
CA LEU A 40 13.81 16.58 0.94
C LEU A 40 12.55 16.45 1.79
N ILE A 41 12.10 17.53 2.41
CA ILE A 41 10.89 17.57 3.22
C ILE A 41 10.25 18.94 3.10
N CYS A 42 8.98 19.02 2.69
CA CYS A 42 8.30 20.30 2.54
C CYS A 42 6.80 20.20 2.80
N TRP A 43 6.17 21.34 3.07
CA TRP A 43 4.72 21.42 3.18
C TRP A 43 4.05 21.18 1.83
N SER A 44 2.87 20.54 1.87
CA SER A 44 1.99 20.51 0.70
C SER A 44 1.48 21.93 0.37
N PRO A 45 1.01 22.19 -0.86
CA PRO A 45 0.50 23.49 -1.26
C PRO A 45 -0.66 23.99 -0.40
N SER A 46 -1.48 23.09 0.15
CA SER A 46 -2.57 23.42 1.08
C SER A 46 -2.09 23.68 2.50
N GLY A 47 -0.87 23.28 2.85
CA GLY A 47 -0.31 23.40 4.19
C GLY A 47 -0.92 22.47 5.24
N SER A 48 -1.79 21.53 4.84
CA SER A 48 -2.47 20.58 5.74
C SER A 48 -1.74 19.23 5.86
N SER A 49 -0.67 19.06 5.09
CA SER A 49 0.14 17.85 5.00
C SER A 49 1.57 18.23 4.61
N PHE A 50 2.48 17.26 4.66
CA PHE A 50 3.85 17.44 4.22
C PHE A 50 4.35 16.22 3.46
N HIS A 51 5.29 16.46 2.55
CA HIS A 51 5.93 15.45 1.72
C HIS A 51 7.33 15.16 2.23
N VAL A 52 7.73 13.89 2.15
CA VAL A 52 9.12 13.45 2.33
C VAL A 52 9.57 12.84 1.01
N PHE A 53 10.57 13.45 0.39
CA PHE A 53 11.23 12.97 -0.82
C PHE A 53 12.54 12.25 -0.45
N ASP A 54 12.99 11.37 -1.35
CA ASP A 54 14.24 10.60 -1.22
C ASP A 54 14.53 10.18 0.24
N GLN A 55 13.74 9.22 0.71
CA GLN A 55 13.82 8.76 2.10
C GLN A 55 15.23 8.30 2.49
N GLY A 56 16.05 7.86 1.52
CA GLY A 56 17.43 7.47 1.76
C GLY A 56 18.33 8.66 2.06
N GLN A 57 18.23 9.73 1.27
CA GLN A 57 18.97 10.97 1.47
C GLN A 57 18.47 11.71 2.72
N PHE A 58 17.16 11.87 2.87
CA PHE A 58 16.54 12.47 4.06
C PHE A 58 17.02 11.81 5.36
N ALA A 59 17.06 10.47 5.37
CA ALA A 59 17.49 9.72 6.54
C ALA A 59 18.98 9.93 6.90
N LYS A 60 19.85 10.15 5.91
CA LYS A 60 21.29 10.33 6.11
C LYS A 60 21.68 11.78 6.43
N GLU A 61 21.05 12.74 5.77
CA GLU A 61 21.50 14.14 5.80
C GLU A 61 20.69 15.00 6.76
N VAL A 62 19.39 14.72 6.89
CA VAL A 62 18.46 15.56 7.67
C VAL A 62 18.22 14.96 9.05
N LEU A 63 17.90 13.66 9.15
CA LEU A 63 17.56 13.06 10.44
C LEU A 63 18.65 13.22 11.51
N PRO A 64 19.96 13.07 11.25
CA PRO A 64 21.00 13.24 12.27
C PRO A 64 21.16 14.67 12.78
N LYS A 65 20.75 15.67 11.98
CA LYS A 65 20.80 17.09 12.38
C LYS A 65 19.72 17.42 13.40
N TYR A 66 18.54 16.84 13.24
CA TYR A 66 17.36 17.14 14.07
C TYR A 66 17.10 16.09 15.17
N PHE A 67 17.46 14.83 14.93
CA PHE A 67 17.21 13.67 15.78
C PHE A 67 18.49 12.88 16.05
N LYS A 68 18.50 12.07 17.11
CA LYS A 68 19.67 11.25 17.52
C LYS A 68 19.80 9.93 16.74
N HIS A 69 19.27 9.86 15.51
CA HIS A 69 19.29 8.66 14.68
C HIS A 69 19.20 9.03 13.20
N ASN A 70 19.62 8.13 12.31
CA ASN A 70 19.51 8.26 10.86
C ASN A 70 18.50 7.27 10.25
N ASN A 71 17.61 6.70 11.06
CA ASN A 71 16.70 5.64 10.61
C ASN A 71 15.30 6.21 10.29
N MET A 72 14.88 6.10 9.03
CA MET A 72 13.56 6.51 8.57
C MET A 72 12.43 5.78 9.32
N ALA A 73 12.59 4.51 9.66
CA ALA A 73 11.58 3.75 10.40
C ALA A 73 11.32 4.32 11.80
N SER A 74 12.34 4.84 12.46
CA SER A 74 12.20 5.51 13.77
C SER A 74 11.43 6.82 13.64
N PHE A 75 11.68 7.58 12.57
CA PHE A 75 10.94 8.79 12.26
C PHE A 75 9.45 8.50 11.99
N VAL A 76 9.17 7.54 11.10
CA VAL A 76 7.80 7.09 10.80
C VAL A 76 7.11 6.53 12.05
N ARG A 77 7.83 5.83 12.93
CA ARG A 77 7.27 5.35 14.20
C ARG A 77 6.80 6.51 15.06
N GLN A 78 7.59 7.58 15.20
CA GLN A 78 7.18 8.76 15.96
C GLN A 78 5.94 9.41 15.34
N LEU A 79 5.90 9.60 14.01
CA LEU A 79 4.71 10.08 13.30
C LEU A 79 3.47 9.24 13.63
N ASN A 80 3.58 7.91 13.55
CA ASN A 80 2.48 7.01 13.88
C ASN A 80 2.03 7.11 15.35
N MET A 81 2.96 7.35 16.28
CA MET A 81 2.64 7.56 17.70
C MET A 81 1.88 8.87 17.93
N TYR A 82 2.09 9.88 17.11
CA TYR A 82 1.36 11.15 17.16
C TYR A 82 0.12 11.16 16.27
N GLY A 83 -0.24 10.03 15.65
CA GLY A 83 -1.47 9.89 14.88
C GLY A 83 -1.40 10.39 13.44
N PHE A 84 -0.21 10.73 12.93
CA PHE A 84 -0.04 11.06 11.52
C PHE A 84 -0.40 9.86 10.65
N ARG A 85 -0.98 10.13 9.49
CA ARG A 85 -1.40 9.11 8.53
C ARG A 85 -0.64 9.32 7.23
N LYS A 86 -0.10 8.23 6.69
CA LYS A 86 0.48 8.22 5.34
C LYS A 86 -0.66 8.31 4.32
N VAL A 87 -0.60 9.30 3.44
CA VAL A 87 -1.50 9.41 2.28
C VAL A 87 -0.98 8.46 1.21
N VAL A 88 -1.88 7.67 0.60
CA VAL A 88 -1.53 6.72 -0.46
C VAL A 88 -2.19 7.21 -1.74
N HIS A 89 -1.39 7.69 -2.69
CA HIS A 89 -1.86 8.03 -4.02
C HIS A 89 -2.01 6.73 -4.82
N ILE A 90 -3.26 6.30 -5.01
CA ILE A 90 -3.58 5.16 -5.85
C ILE A 90 -3.70 5.70 -7.28
N GLU A 91 -2.58 5.76 -7.98
CA GLU A 91 -2.61 6.12 -9.40
C GLU A 91 -3.25 5.00 -10.21
N GLN A 92 -4.31 5.35 -10.93
CA GLN A 92 -5.10 4.45 -11.75
C GLN A 92 -4.29 4.03 -12.98
N GLY A 93 -3.72 2.83 -12.96
CA GLY A 93 -3.10 2.24 -14.15
C GLY A 93 -1.67 1.79 -13.87
N GLY A 94 -1.44 0.48 -14.03
CA GLY A 94 -0.24 -0.19 -13.59
C GLY A 94 1.08 0.39 -14.13
N LEU A 95 2.10 0.22 -13.29
CA LEU A 95 3.52 0.18 -13.66
C LEU A 95 4.14 1.48 -14.19
N VAL A 96 3.75 2.64 -13.65
CA VAL A 96 4.66 3.80 -13.65
C VAL A 96 5.26 3.88 -12.27
N LYS A 97 6.56 3.60 -12.16
CA LYS A 97 7.31 3.80 -10.93
C LYS A 97 7.28 5.31 -10.67
N PRO A 98 6.79 5.80 -9.51
CA PRO A 98 6.85 7.22 -9.22
C PRO A 98 8.32 7.64 -9.35
N GLU A 99 8.58 8.67 -10.17
CA GLU A 99 9.94 9.11 -10.53
C GLU A 99 10.75 9.51 -9.29
N LYS A 100 10.06 9.85 -8.20
CA LYS A 100 10.62 10.22 -6.91
C LYS A 100 9.94 9.40 -5.81
N ASP A 101 10.72 8.95 -4.84
CA ASP A 101 10.23 8.36 -3.60
C ASP A 101 9.52 9.44 -2.76
N ASP A 102 8.34 9.87 -3.20
CA ASP A 102 7.47 10.81 -2.51
C ASP A 102 6.57 10.06 -1.53
N THR A 103 6.59 10.48 -0.27
CA THR A 103 5.64 10.01 0.74
C THR A 103 5.04 11.19 1.48
N GLU A 104 3.72 11.31 1.36
CA GLU A 104 2.96 12.34 2.05
C GLU A 104 2.42 11.85 3.40
N PHE A 105 2.50 12.71 4.40
CA PHE A 105 1.91 12.51 5.72
C PHE A 105 0.99 13.67 6.08
N GLN A 106 -0.16 13.35 6.68
CA GLN A 106 -1.12 14.35 7.13
C GLN A 106 -1.52 14.15 8.59
N HIS A 107 -1.90 15.25 9.24
CA HIS A 107 -2.54 15.25 10.55
C HIS A 107 -3.46 16.46 10.70
N PRO A 108 -4.70 16.30 11.24
CA PRO A 108 -5.69 17.39 11.28
C PRO A 108 -5.23 18.66 12.02
N TYR A 109 -4.40 18.51 13.04
CA TYR A 109 -3.87 19.62 13.86
C TYR A 109 -2.44 20.03 13.49
N PHE A 110 -1.91 19.53 12.38
CA PHE A 110 -0.57 19.86 11.90
C PHE A 110 -0.70 20.66 10.60
N ILE A 111 -0.93 21.97 10.75
CA ILE A 111 -1.25 22.88 9.64
C ILE A 111 -0.25 24.03 9.62
N ARG A 112 0.39 24.29 8.48
CA ARG A 112 1.37 25.37 8.28
C ARG A 112 0.86 26.73 8.77
N GLY A 113 1.69 27.44 9.53
CA GLY A 113 1.37 28.74 10.13
C GLY A 113 0.48 28.70 11.39
N GLN A 114 -0.02 27.53 11.80
CA GLN A 114 -0.81 27.35 13.02
C GLN A 114 -0.08 26.47 14.05
N GLU A 115 1.10 26.92 14.51
CA GLU A 115 1.90 26.17 15.49
C GLU A 115 1.15 25.93 16.81
N LEU A 116 0.22 26.81 17.19
CA LEU A 116 -0.60 26.65 18.39
C LEU A 116 -1.41 25.34 18.39
N LEU A 117 -1.80 24.82 17.21
CA LEU A 117 -2.53 23.56 17.11
C LEU A 117 -1.70 22.33 17.48
N LEU A 118 -0.36 22.44 17.53
CA LEU A 118 0.53 21.35 17.93
C LEU A 118 0.23 20.85 19.35
N GLU A 119 -0.31 21.71 20.23
CA GLU A 119 -0.67 21.33 21.60
C GLU A 119 -1.80 20.29 21.65
N ASN A 120 -2.62 20.22 20.61
CA ASN A 120 -3.72 19.27 20.46
C ASN A 120 -3.26 17.89 19.98
N ILE A 121 -2.01 17.78 19.51
CA ILE A 121 -1.45 16.51 19.06
C ILE A 121 -0.92 15.74 20.26
N LYS A 122 -1.71 14.75 20.72
CA LYS A 122 -1.33 13.89 21.83
C LYS A 122 -0.70 12.59 21.36
N ARG A 123 0.35 12.17 22.07
CA ARG A 123 0.99 10.87 21.83
C ARG A 123 0.01 9.76 22.18
N LYS A 124 -0.27 8.88 21.23
CA LYS A 124 -0.99 7.63 21.46
C LYS A 124 -0.12 6.75 22.34
N VAL A 125 -0.50 6.60 23.61
CA VAL A 125 0.13 5.64 24.52
C VAL A 125 -0.30 4.26 24.05
N THR A 126 0.60 3.60 23.32
CA THR A 126 0.39 2.22 22.92
C THR A 126 0.61 1.34 24.14
N SER A 127 -0.45 1.07 24.92
CA SER A 127 -0.54 -0.19 25.63
C SER A 127 -0.35 -1.31 24.59
N VAL A 128 0.58 -2.20 24.87
CA VAL A 128 1.25 -3.09 23.90
C VAL A 128 0.30 -4.06 23.16
N SER A 129 -1.01 -4.04 23.46
CA SER A 129 -2.03 -4.94 22.96
C SER A 129 -2.81 -4.47 21.72
N ASN A 130 -2.92 -3.16 21.43
CA ASN A 130 -3.98 -2.68 20.50
C ASN A 130 -3.51 -2.09 19.16
N VAL A 131 -2.20 -1.98 18.91
CA VAL A 131 -1.68 -1.26 17.70
C VAL A 131 -1.75 -2.11 16.44
N LYS A 132 -1.78 -3.44 16.57
CA LYS A 132 -1.94 -4.35 15.43
C LYS A 132 -3.37 -4.39 14.91
N SER A 133 -4.38 -4.13 15.74
CA SER A 133 -5.77 -4.34 15.33
C SER A 133 -6.27 -3.33 14.32
N GLU A 134 -6.01 -2.03 14.48
CA GLU A 134 -6.68 -1.03 13.64
C GLU A 134 -6.16 -0.98 12.19
N ASP A 135 -4.84 -1.05 11.99
CA ASP A 135 -4.22 -1.00 10.65
C ASP A 135 -4.40 -2.33 9.90
N VAL A 136 -4.32 -3.47 10.62
CA VAL A 136 -4.65 -4.77 10.05
C VAL A 136 -6.15 -4.83 9.73
N LYS A 137 -7.02 -4.31 10.58
CA LYS A 137 -8.47 -4.31 10.35
C LYS A 137 -8.86 -3.46 9.14
N VAL A 138 -8.31 -2.24 8.98
CA VAL A 138 -8.57 -1.42 7.78
C VAL A 138 -8.08 -2.13 6.51
N ARG A 139 -6.89 -2.74 6.53
CA ARG A 139 -6.40 -3.53 5.38
C ARG A 139 -7.27 -4.78 5.13
N GLN A 140 -7.69 -5.46 6.19
CA GLN A 140 -8.55 -6.64 6.12
C GLN A 140 -9.92 -6.29 5.54
N ASP A 141 -10.55 -5.22 6.01
CA ASP A 141 -11.84 -4.73 5.53
C ASP A 141 -11.77 -4.38 4.04
N ASN A 142 -10.67 -3.76 3.60
CA ASN A 142 -10.44 -3.44 2.19
C ASN A 142 -10.27 -4.70 1.33
N VAL A 143 -9.50 -5.69 1.81
CA VAL A 143 -9.31 -6.98 1.11
C VAL A 143 -10.61 -7.77 1.07
N THR A 144 -11.39 -7.82 2.15
CA THR A 144 -12.68 -8.51 2.21
C THR A 144 -13.70 -7.88 1.27
N LYS A 145 -13.74 -6.54 1.17
CA LYS A 145 -14.57 -5.84 0.17
C LYS A 145 -14.18 -6.24 -1.25
N LEU A 146 -12.89 -6.23 -1.58
CA LEU A 146 -12.39 -6.67 -2.89
C LEU A 146 -12.77 -8.13 -3.21
N LEU A 147 -12.62 -9.05 -2.26
CA LEU A 147 -13.00 -10.45 -2.45
C LEU A 147 -14.50 -10.61 -2.71
N THR A 148 -15.32 -9.83 -2.01
CA THR A 148 -16.77 -9.83 -2.19
C THR A 148 -17.15 -9.31 -3.57
N ASP A 149 -16.53 -8.21 -4.02
CA ASP A 149 -16.74 -7.66 -5.36
C ASP A 149 -16.33 -8.66 -6.44
N ILE A 150 -15.19 -9.34 -6.30
CA ILE A 150 -14.72 -10.39 -7.22
C ILE A 150 -15.71 -11.56 -7.28
N GLN A 151 -16.26 -12.01 -6.14
CA GLN A 151 -17.28 -13.07 -6.11
C GLN A 151 -18.58 -12.66 -6.79
N VAL A 152 -19.05 -11.43 -6.58
CA VAL A 152 -20.23 -10.89 -7.25
C VAL A 152 -20.00 -10.79 -8.76
N MET A 153 -18.81 -10.32 -9.17
CA MET A 153 -18.43 -10.27 -10.59
C MET A 153 -18.37 -11.66 -11.22
N LYS A 154 -17.85 -12.67 -10.51
CA LYS A 154 -17.79 -14.05 -11.01
C LYS A 154 -19.18 -14.68 -11.16
N GLY A 155 -20.11 -14.44 -10.22
CA GLY A 155 -21.49 -14.89 -10.36
C GLY A 155 -22.25 -14.20 -11.52
N LYS A 156 -21.99 -12.91 -11.74
CA LYS A 156 -22.50 -12.18 -12.92
C LYS A 156 -21.93 -12.74 -14.22
N GLN A 157 -20.64 -13.09 -14.23
CA GLN A 157 -19.98 -13.71 -15.38
C GLN A 157 -20.60 -15.07 -15.72
N GLU A 158 -20.85 -15.94 -14.74
CA GLU A 158 -21.50 -17.24 -14.94
C GLU A 158 -22.95 -17.11 -15.46
N SER A 159 -23.69 -16.09 -15.01
CA SER A 159 -25.01 -15.77 -15.55
C SER A 159 -24.94 -15.27 -17.01
N MET A 160 -23.95 -14.43 -17.33
CA MET A 160 -23.71 -13.99 -18.71
C MET A 160 -23.29 -15.15 -19.62
N ASP A 161 -22.40 -16.00 -19.16
CA ASP A 161 -21.93 -17.18 -19.90
C ASP A 161 -23.09 -18.18 -20.10
N SER A 162 -23.95 -18.38 -19.10
CA SER A 162 -25.16 -19.20 -19.23
C SER A 162 -26.14 -18.63 -20.26
N LYS A 163 -26.34 -17.30 -20.27
CA LYS A 163 -27.16 -16.61 -21.28
C LYS A 163 -26.53 -16.70 -22.66
N LEU A 164 -25.20 -16.63 -22.77
CA LEU A 164 -24.46 -16.78 -24.02
C LEU A 164 -24.59 -18.21 -24.57
N VAL A 165 -24.51 -19.22 -23.72
CA VAL A 165 -24.72 -20.63 -24.08
C VAL A 165 -26.17 -20.88 -24.49
N ALA A 166 -27.15 -20.31 -23.79
CA ALA A 166 -28.57 -20.40 -24.17
C ALA A 166 -28.86 -19.70 -25.51
N MET A 167 -28.24 -18.54 -25.74
CA MET A 167 -28.34 -17.80 -27.01
C MET A 167 -27.67 -18.56 -28.16
N LYS A 168 -26.56 -19.28 -27.89
CA LYS A 168 -25.86 -20.11 -28.87
C LYS A 168 -26.67 -21.35 -29.27
N HIS A 169 -27.39 -21.99 -28.34
CA HIS A 169 -28.29 -23.11 -28.64
C HIS A 169 -29.52 -22.70 -29.48
N ARG A 170 -29.97 -21.44 -29.38
CA ARG A 170 -31.10 -20.94 -30.20
C ARG A 170 -30.74 -20.83 -31.69
N ARG A 171 -29.46 -20.74 -32.06
CA ARG A 171 -29.01 -20.77 -33.47
C ARG A 171 -28.89 -22.17 -34.07
N LEU A 172 -29.09 -23.23 -33.29
CA LEU A 172 -29.06 -24.62 -33.78
C LEU A 172 -30.44 -25.30 -33.82
N GLY A 173 -31.50 -24.61 -33.36
CA GLY A 173 -32.86 -25.16 -33.28
C GLY A 173 -33.85 -24.68 -34.34
N THR A 174 -33.44 -23.84 -35.31
CA THR A 174 -34.35 -23.22 -36.30
C THR A 174 -33.93 -23.48 -37.74
N THR A 175 -33.54 -24.71 -38.04
CA THR A 175 -33.72 -25.30 -39.38
C THR A 175 -34.76 -26.41 -39.28
N ARG A 176 -35.99 -26.04 -38.92
CA ARG A 176 -37.17 -26.86 -39.19
C ARG A 176 -38.04 -26.12 -40.22
N TRP A 177 -38.56 -26.92 -41.16
CA TRP A 177 -39.38 -26.66 -42.37
C TRP A 177 -38.55 -26.46 -43.64
N SER A 178 -38.84 -27.05 -44.79
CA SER A 178 -39.81 -28.07 -45.20
C SER A 178 -39.39 -28.47 -46.63
N ALA A 179 -39.15 -29.76 -46.89
CA ALA A 179 -39.09 -30.36 -48.22
C ALA A 179 -39.27 -31.87 -47.99
N GLY A 180 -40.39 -32.48 -48.30
CA GLY A 180 -40.85 -32.69 -49.67
C GLY A 180 -40.50 -34.13 -50.04
N SER A 181 -41.53 -34.96 -50.20
CA SER A 181 -41.43 -36.34 -50.68
C SER A 181 -40.46 -36.47 -51.86
N SER A 182 -39.46 -37.34 -51.74
CA SER A 182 -39.12 -38.29 -52.80
C SER A 182 -38.12 -39.31 -52.29
N SER A 183 -38.39 -40.57 -52.62
CA SER A 183 -37.51 -41.73 -52.50
C SER A 183 -36.10 -41.45 -53.03
N GLY A 184 -35.08 -41.80 -52.25
CA GLY A 184 -33.69 -41.79 -52.71
C GLY A 184 -32.75 -42.28 -51.62
N MET A 185 -32.31 -43.54 -51.73
CA MET A 185 -31.22 -44.07 -50.93
C MET A 185 -29.95 -43.27 -51.22
N CYS A 186 -29.31 -42.73 -50.19
CA CYS A 186 -27.95 -42.19 -50.29
C CYS A 186 -27.17 -42.57 -49.02
N SER A 187 -26.28 -43.54 -49.18
CA SER A 187 -25.22 -43.84 -48.21
C SER A 187 -24.27 -42.66 -48.15
N GLY A 188 -24.14 -42.02 -46.99
CA GLY A 188 -23.25 -40.88 -46.79
C GLY A 188 -22.85 -40.75 -45.33
N ARG A 189 -21.70 -41.34 -44.98
CA ARG A 189 -21.07 -41.20 -43.68
C ARG A 189 -20.52 -39.77 -43.54
N TRP A 190 -20.99 -39.03 -42.55
CA TRP A 190 -20.47 -37.72 -42.18
C TRP A 190 -19.58 -37.88 -40.95
N GLU A 191 -18.27 -37.73 -41.14
CA GLU A 191 -17.30 -37.64 -40.04
C GLU A 191 -17.25 -36.17 -39.57
N LEU A 192 -17.46 -35.94 -38.28
CA LEU A 192 -17.29 -34.65 -37.63
C LEU A 192 -15.79 -34.34 -37.44
N PRO A 193 -15.32 -33.09 -37.67
CA PRO A 193 -13.96 -32.71 -37.32
C PRO A 193 -13.86 -32.43 -35.81
N LEU A 194 -12.95 -33.13 -35.13
CA LEU A 194 -12.55 -32.82 -33.75
C LEU A 194 -11.73 -31.51 -33.73
N PRO A 195 -11.96 -30.60 -32.77
CA PRO A 195 -11.08 -29.45 -32.60
C PRO A 195 -9.82 -29.85 -31.82
N SER A 196 -8.66 -29.74 -32.48
CA SER A 196 -7.34 -29.77 -31.85
C SER A 196 -7.22 -28.65 -30.81
N ARG A 197 -6.91 -29.01 -29.57
CA ARG A 197 -6.46 -28.05 -28.55
C ARG A 197 -5.19 -28.56 -27.88
N ASN A 198 -4.07 -28.10 -28.42
CA ASN A 198 -2.75 -28.13 -27.81
C ASN A 198 -2.74 -27.13 -26.64
N TYR A 199 -2.36 -27.56 -25.44
CA TYR A 199 -1.83 -26.69 -24.39
C TYR A 199 -0.63 -27.39 -23.73
N PRO A 200 0.52 -26.70 -23.59
CA PRO A 200 1.74 -27.26 -23.03
C PRO A 200 1.66 -27.27 -21.50
N VAL A 201 2.01 -28.40 -20.86
CA VAL A 201 2.21 -28.45 -19.41
C VAL A 201 3.65 -28.03 -19.10
N HIS A 202 3.79 -27.01 -18.27
CA HIS A 202 5.05 -26.52 -17.76
C HIS A 202 5.72 -27.55 -16.85
N GLN A 203 7.04 -27.65 -17.02
CA GLN A 203 7.99 -28.47 -16.28
C GLN A 203 8.20 -27.92 -14.85
N GLU A 204 7.96 -28.73 -13.83
CA GLU A 204 8.35 -28.43 -12.44
C GLU A 204 9.43 -29.43 -11.97
N ARG A 205 10.64 -28.92 -11.75
CA ARG A 205 11.70 -29.58 -10.98
C ARG A 205 11.35 -29.46 -9.49
N LYS A 206 11.40 -30.58 -8.74
CA LYS A 206 12.37 -30.78 -7.63
C LYS A 206 12.20 -32.13 -6.95
N GLN A 207 13.32 -32.83 -6.86
CA GLN A 207 13.55 -34.02 -6.05
C GLN A 207 13.24 -33.72 -4.58
N ASN A 208 12.45 -34.58 -3.93
CA ASN A 208 12.50 -34.75 -2.49
C ASN A 208 12.42 -36.24 -2.18
N GLN A 209 13.51 -36.79 -1.64
CA GLN A 209 13.62 -38.20 -1.27
C GLN A 209 12.92 -38.49 0.07
N PRO A 210 12.30 -39.67 0.24
CA PRO A 210 11.95 -40.17 1.57
C PRO A 210 13.12 -40.91 2.21
N LYS A 211 13.56 -40.43 3.38
CA LYS A 211 14.52 -41.10 4.26
C LYS A 211 13.90 -42.41 4.79
N ARG A 212 14.52 -43.56 4.48
CA ARG A 212 14.26 -44.82 5.19
C ARG A 212 14.92 -44.74 6.57
N GLY A 213 14.11 -44.57 7.62
CA GLY A 213 14.51 -44.83 8.99
C GLY A 213 14.35 -46.32 9.30
N GLY A 214 15.46 -47.04 9.39
CA GLY A 214 15.49 -48.41 9.87
C GLY A 214 15.55 -48.44 11.40
N CYS A 215 14.55 -49.08 12.00
CA CYS A 215 14.59 -49.56 13.38
C CYS A 215 15.61 -50.71 13.49
N ALA A 216 16.53 -50.61 14.44
CA ALA A 216 17.14 -51.76 15.09
C ALA A 216 17.46 -51.38 16.55
N ILE A 217 16.76 -52.03 17.48
CA ILE A 217 17.04 -52.13 18.92
C ILE A 217 17.24 -53.65 19.18
N PRO A 218 17.65 -54.10 20.38
CA PRO A 218 19.00 -54.19 20.97
C PRO A 218 19.46 -55.66 21.16
N GLU A 219 20.67 -55.88 21.69
CA GLU A 219 21.13 -56.95 22.60
C GLU A 219 22.67 -56.84 22.68
N MET A 220 23.43 -57.05 23.76
CA MET A 220 23.26 -57.37 25.19
C MET A 220 24.45 -56.74 25.93
#